data_AF-A0A8T1A2W9-F1
#
_entry.id   AF-A0A8T1A2W9-F1
#
_cell.length_a   1.000
_cell.length_b   1.000
_cell.length_c   1.000
_cell.angle_alpha   90.00
_cell.angle_beta   90.00
_cell.angle_gamma   90.00
#
_symmetry.space_group_name_H-M   'P 1'
#
loop_
_entity.id
_entity.type
_entity.pdbx_description
1 polymer ?
#
loop_
_entity_poly.entity_id
_entity_poly.type
_entity_poly.pdbx_seq_one_letter_code
_entity_poly.pdbx_strand_id
1 'polypeptide(L)'
;MALLAIFLVVAGGLTPELAVTRVLNDGKLLPPFGFRDASCGVCTFFITLLDCARAVHKAITSSIWSYQTFSVEEYDHLDSLENGDINWIVPGKLIAFSGPQRERIVLDAESGATTLLAKDYAALIRDINVTCVIRFNEFTAYDRKAFIHAGLRHIDMPFLDGSNPSDEILDKFIRVCERETGAMAVHCNAGLGRTGTSIAAFLMKNYRFSATEAIAWCRICRPGSIVGPQQHSLPSNSPNSILLRDTPTCRKFTVYQRRKKYHAPQAKSACHKQKRT
;
A
#
# COMPACT_ATOMS: atom_id res chain seq x y z
N MET A 1 -16.29 6.82 15.41
CA MET A 1 -15.18 6.92 16.39
C MET A 1 -13.81 6.96 15.72
N ALA A 2 -13.46 6.02 14.83
CA ALA A 2 -12.14 5.98 14.20
C ALA A 2 -11.74 7.23 13.40
N LEU A 3 -12.58 7.67 12.47
CA LEU A 3 -12.31 8.87 11.68
C LEU A 3 -12.15 10.12 12.55
N LEU A 4 -12.95 10.25 13.62
CA LEU A 4 -12.83 11.37 14.56
C LEU A 4 -11.51 11.33 15.34
N ALA A 5 -11.07 10.16 15.82
CA ALA A 5 -9.78 10.02 16.50
C ALA A 5 -8.61 10.37 15.56
N ILE A 6 -8.65 9.87 14.33
CA ILE A 6 -7.64 10.19 13.30
C ILE A 6 -7.66 11.69 12.99
N PHE A 7 -8.84 12.30 12.84
CA PHE A 7 -8.96 13.74 12.61
C PHE A 7 -8.33 14.57 13.74
N LEU A 8 -8.55 14.19 15.01
CA LEU A 8 -7.94 14.85 16.16
C LEU A 8 -6.41 14.71 16.19
N VAL A 9 -5.88 13.58 15.71
CA VAL A 9 -4.42 13.40 15.55
C VAL A 9 -3.88 14.28 14.41
N VAL A 10 -4.52 14.23 13.24
CA VAL A 10 -4.04 14.89 12.01
C VAL A 10 -4.20 16.40 12.06
N ALA A 11 -5.43 16.88 12.30
CA ALA A 11 -5.78 18.30 12.28
C ALA A 11 -5.65 18.94 13.67
N GLY A 12 -5.97 18.18 14.71
CA GLY A 12 -5.89 18.67 16.11
C GLY A 12 -4.49 18.59 16.72
N GLY A 13 -3.54 17.90 16.08
CA GLY A 13 -2.17 17.74 16.57
C GLY A 13 -2.07 17.00 17.92
N LEU A 14 -3.11 16.25 18.30
CA LEU A 14 -3.13 15.53 19.57
C LEU A 14 -2.30 14.24 19.49
N THR A 15 -1.79 13.80 20.65
CA THR A 15 -1.24 12.45 20.76
C THR A 15 -2.34 11.41 20.56
N PRO A 16 -2.01 10.21 20.03
CA PRO A 16 -2.98 9.14 19.80
C PRO A 16 -3.82 8.80 21.03
N GLU A 17 -3.17 8.69 22.19
CA GLU A 17 -3.81 8.34 23.46
C GLU A 17 -4.84 9.40 23.85
N LEU A 18 -4.49 10.68 23.77
CA LEU A 18 -5.38 11.78 24.10
C LEU A 18 -6.55 11.89 23.13
N ALA A 19 -6.30 11.70 21.83
CA ALA A 19 -7.34 11.70 20.81
C ALA A 19 -8.37 10.58 21.07
N VAL A 20 -7.90 9.37 21.37
CA VAL A 20 -8.78 8.23 21.67
C VAL A 20 -9.55 8.45 22.97
N THR A 21 -8.89 8.91 24.04
CA THR A 21 -9.56 9.21 25.31
C THR A 21 -10.69 10.22 25.15
N ARG A 22 -10.47 11.29 24.35
CA ARG A 22 -11.52 12.28 24.04
C ARG A 22 -12.69 11.67 23.25
N VAL A 23 -12.40 10.84 22.25
CA VAL A 23 -13.44 10.16 21.46
C VAL A 23 -14.26 9.19 22.32
N LEU A 24 -13.63 8.56 23.31
CA LEU A 24 -14.29 7.67 24.27
C LEU A 24 -14.93 8.42 25.45
N ASN A 25 -14.97 9.76 25.39
CA ASN A 25 -15.56 10.62 26.43
C ASN A 25 -15.01 10.28 27.83
N ASP A 26 -13.68 10.25 27.94
CA ASP A 26 -12.95 9.91 29.17
C ASP A 26 -13.35 8.55 29.77
N GLY A 27 -13.64 7.57 28.90
CA GLY A 27 -13.99 6.20 29.27
C GLY A 27 -15.49 5.96 29.51
N LYS A 28 -16.34 6.98 29.30
CA LYS A 28 -17.80 6.82 29.39
C LYS A 28 -18.39 6.03 28.22
N LEU A 29 -17.70 6.00 27.07
CA LEU A 29 -18.06 5.19 25.91
C LEU A 29 -17.16 3.97 25.83
N LEU A 30 -17.75 2.82 25.51
CA LEU A 30 -17.00 1.60 25.25
C LEU A 30 -16.19 1.75 23.95
N PRO A 31 -14.95 1.23 23.91
CA PRO A 31 -14.18 1.21 22.67
C PRO A 31 -14.91 0.37 21.61
N PRO A 32 -14.83 0.75 20.32
CA PRO A 32 -15.41 -0.06 19.26
C PRO A 32 -14.72 -1.42 19.19
N PHE A 33 -15.43 -2.41 18.65
CA PHE A 33 -14.83 -3.70 18.35
C PHE A 33 -13.61 -3.52 17.41
N GLY A 34 -12.60 -4.37 17.58
CA GLY A 34 -11.37 -4.30 16.79
C GLY A 34 -11.62 -4.53 15.31
N PHE A 35 -10.78 -3.96 14.46
CA PHE A 35 -10.86 -4.14 13.02
C PHE A 35 -10.25 -5.48 12.62
N ARG A 36 -11.05 -6.32 11.94
CA ARG A 36 -10.62 -7.60 11.36
C ARG A 36 -9.89 -7.43 10.04
N ASP A 37 -9.30 -8.51 9.54
CA ASP A 37 -8.74 -8.58 8.19
C ASP A 37 -9.77 -9.02 7.14
N ALA A 38 -9.32 -9.11 5.89
CA ALA A 38 -10.14 -9.49 4.73
C ALA A 38 -10.22 -11.01 4.47
N SER A 39 -9.70 -11.85 5.37
CA SER A 39 -9.80 -13.31 5.23
C SER A 39 -11.23 -13.83 5.44
N CYS A 40 -11.54 -14.91 4.73
CA CYS A 40 -12.72 -15.71 4.97
C CYS A 40 -12.56 -16.53 6.27
N GLY A 41 -13.63 -16.60 7.07
CA GLY A 41 -13.66 -17.42 8.28
C GLY A 41 -13.42 -16.64 9.58
N VAL A 42 -12.87 -17.34 10.58
CA VAL A 42 -12.69 -16.82 11.94
C VAL A 42 -11.55 -15.82 11.98
N CYS A 43 -11.83 -14.63 12.50
CA CYS A 43 -10.81 -13.61 12.74
C CYS A 43 -10.02 -13.96 14.00
N THR A 44 -8.70 -14.11 13.86
CA THR A 44 -7.78 -14.46 14.96
C THR A 44 -6.86 -13.31 15.37
N PHE A 45 -6.96 -12.14 14.72
CA PHE A 45 -6.13 -10.98 14.99
C PHE A 45 -6.94 -9.70 14.77
N PHE A 46 -6.85 -8.76 15.70
CA PHE A 46 -7.55 -7.48 15.62
C PHE A 46 -6.57 -6.32 15.80
N ILE A 47 -6.77 -5.26 15.04
CA ILE A 47 -6.16 -3.95 15.33
C ILE A 47 -7.21 -3.05 15.99
N THR A 48 -6.78 -2.22 16.94
CA THR A 48 -7.67 -1.36 17.71
C THR A 48 -7.75 0.04 17.11
N LEU A 49 -8.71 0.84 17.62
CA LEU A 49 -8.77 2.28 17.38
C LEU A 49 -7.44 2.98 17.70
N LEU A 50 -6.79 2.58 18.79
CA LEU A 50 -5.51 3.17 19.23
C LEU A 50 -4.37 2.81 18.27
N ASP A 51 -4.34 1.58 17.74
CA ASP A 51 -3.35 1.18 16.74
C ASP A 51 -3.47 2.02 15.46
N CYS A 52 -4.70 2.28 15.00
CA CYS A 52 -4.94 3.18 13.85
C CYS A 52 -4.47 4.61 14.12
N ALA A 53 -4.78 5.17 15.30
CA ALA A 53 -4.36 6.51 15.68
C ALA A 53 -2.82 6.62 15.78
N ARG A 54 -2.17 5.61 16.38
CA ARG A 54 -0.71 5.53 16.48
C ARG A 54 -0.05 5.39 15.12
N ALA A 55 -0.59 4.58 14.22
CA ALA A 55 -0.08 4.41 12.86
C ALA A 55 -0.07 5.75 12.10
N VAL A 56 -1.16 6.51 12.12
CA VAL A 56 -1.24 7.83 11.46
C VAL A 56 -0.27 8.83 12.11
N HIS A 57 -0.25 8.90 13.44
CA HIS A 57 0.70 9.76 14.15
C HIS A 57 2.15 9.40 13.82
N LYS A 58 2.47 8.10 13.72
CA LYS A 58 3.80 7.62 13.33
C LYS A 58 4.13 7.99 11.90
N ALA A 59 3.21 7.87 10.96
CA ALA A 59 3.41 8.28 9.57
C ALA A 59 3.69 9.78 9.43
N ILE A 60 3.00 10.63 10.21
CA ILE A 60 3.24 12.08 10.25
C ILE A 60 4.61 12.38 10.88
N THR A 61 4.88 11.86 12.07
CA THR A 61 6.12 12.15 12.82
C THR A 61 7.38 11.59 12.14
N SER A 62 7.26 10.51 11.39
CA SER A 62 8.34 9.96 10.55
C SER A 62 8.44 10.61 9.16
N SER A 63 7.59 11.60 8.86
CA SER A 63 7.53 12.32 7.57
C SER A 63 7.25 11.42 6.36
N ILE A 64 6.59 10.28 6.56
CA ILE A 64 6.09 9.42 5.47
C ILE A 64 4.90 10.09 4.78
N TRP A 65 4.04 10.74 5.56
CA TRP A 65 2.78 11.31 5.07
C TRP A 65 2.50 12.69 5.67
N SER A 66 1.86 13.54 4.87
CA SER A 66 1.38 14.87 5.27
C SER A 66 0.06 15.16 4.55
N TYR A 67 -0.93 15.62 5.32
CA TYR A 67 -2.24 15.98 4.77
C TYR A 67 -2.17 17.20 3.85
N GLN A 68 -1.17 18.09 4.02
CA GLN A 68 -0.99 19.27 3.17
C GLN A 68 -0.53 18.91 1.76
N THR A 69 0.20 17.81 1.61
CA THR A 69 0.71 17.34 0.31
C THR A 69 -0.14 16.25 -0.32
N PHE A 70 -1.13 15.73 0.41
CA PHE A 70 -2.00 14.66 -0.06
C PHE A 70 -2.96 15.15 -1.15
N SER A 71 -3.05 14.43 -2.27
CA SER A 71 -3.99 14.73 -3.36
C SER A 71 -5.05 13.64 -3.40
N VAL A 72 -6.29 14.04 -3.10
CA VAL A 72 -7.45 13.13 -3.17
C VAL A 72 -7.66 12.69 -4.61
N GLU A 73 -7.45 13.57 -5.57
CA GLU A 73 -7.63 13.29 -7.00
C GLU A 73 -6.64 12.24 -7.52
N GLU A 74 -5.38 12.30 -7.08
CA GLU A 74 -4.38 11.29 -7.43
C GLU A 74 -4.71 9.95 -6.78
N TYR A 75 -5.13 9.97 -5.50
CA TYR A 75 -5.55 8.76 -4.78
C TYR A 75 -6.72 8.09 -5.49
N ASP A 76 -7.83 8.80 -5.73
CA ASP A 76 -9.02 8.24 -6.37
C ASP A 76 -8.75 7.79 -7.81
N HIS A 77 -7.88 8.52 -8.53
CA HIS A 77 -7.49 8.12 -9.87
C HIS A 77 -6.75 6.79 -9.86
N LEU A 78 -5.70 6.66 -9.04
CA LEU A 78 -4.86 5.45 -9.00
C LEU A 78 -5.56 4.24 -8.36
N ASP A 79 -6.46 4.48 -7.40
CA ASP A 79 -7.21 3.44 -6.70
C ASP A 79 -8.22 2.72 -7.62
N SER A 80 -8.64 3.35 -8.71
CA SER A 80 -9.59 2.73 -9.64
C SER A 80 -9.00 1.51 -10.35
N LEU A 81 -9.84 0.49 -10.59
CA LEU A 81 -9.44 -0.73 -11.29
C LEU A 81 -8.91 -0.46 -12.70
N GLU A 82 -9.48 0.53 -13.39
CA GLU A 82 -9.08 0.93 -14.74
C GLU A 82 -7.68 1.57 -14.79
N ASN A 83 -7.28 2.20 -13.69
CA ASN A 83 -5.98 2.85 -13.54
C ASN A 83 -5.00 2.03 -12.69
N GLY A 84 -5.34 0.77 -12.44
CA GLY A 84 -4.41 -0.25 -11.94
C GLY A 84 -4.54 -0.58 -10.47
N ASP A 85 -5.53 -0.04 -9.75
CA ASP A 85 -5.76 -0.39 -8.35
C ASP A 85 -4.45 -0.27 -7.54
N ILE A 86 -3.90 0.95 -7.59
CA ILE A 86 -2.58 1.33 -7.08
C ILE A 86 -2.76 2.26 -5.88
N ASN A 87 -2.07 1.97 -4.78
CA ASN A 87 -1.96 2.91 -3.66
C ASN A 87 -0.51 3.10 -3.22
N TRP A 88 -0.17 4.35 -2.88
CA TRP A 88 1.07 4.66 -2.18
C TRP A 88 0.98 4.20 -0.72
N ILE A 89 1.91 3.35 -0.29
CA ILE A 89 2.08 3.00 1.13
C ILE A 89 3.18 3.87 1.76
N VAL A 90 4.23 4.14 0.98
CA VAL A 90 5.27 5.12 1.33
C VAL A 90 5.43 6.05 0.11
N PRO A 91 4.82 7.24 0.12
CA PRO A 91 4.85 8.19 -1.00
C PRO A 91 6.27 8.43 -1.53
N GLY A 92 6.45 8.29 -2.84
CA GLY A 92 7.74 8.40 -3.52
C GLY A 92 8.67 7.19 -3.35
N LYS A 93 8.28 6.15 -2.61
CA LYS A 93 9.13 4.98 -2.35
C LYS A 93 8.49 3.62 -2.63
N LEU A 94 7.27 3.37 -2.14
CA LEU A 94 6.60 2.07 -2.26
C LEU A 94 5.14 2.26 -2.64
N ILE A 95 4.75 1.66 -3.78
CA ILE A 95 3.35 1.43 -4.14
C ILE A 95 3.02 -0.05 -4.05
N ALA A 96 1.79 -0.33 -3.62
CA ALA A 96 1.16 -1.64 -3.71
C ALA A 96 0.11 -1.60 -4.83
N PHE A 97 0.04 -2.65 -5.64
CA PHE A 97 -0.93 -2.72 -6.73
C PHE A 97 -1.37 -4.15 -7.04
N SER A 98 -2.48 -4.28 -7.76
CA SER A 98 -3.00 -5.56 -8.22
C SER A 98 -2.13 -6.19 -9.31
N GLY A 99 -2.01 -7.51 -9.28
CA GLY A 99 -1.19 -8.27 -10.21
C GLY A 99 -1.69 -8.16 -11.65
N PRO A 100 -0.81 -7.90 -12.64
CA PRO A 100 -1.17 -7.95 -14.04
C PRO A 100 -1.70 -9.32 -14.45
N GLN A 101 -2.71 -9.32 -15.32
CA GLN A 101 -3.26 -10.54 -15.91
C GLN A 101 -2.52 -10.90 -17.19
N ARG A 102 -2.54 -12.20 -17.54
CA ARG A 102 -1.97 -12.69 -18.81
C ARG A 102 -2.80 -12.23 -20.01
N GLU A 103 -4.11 -12.17 -19.83
CA GLU A 103 -5.09 -11.77 -20.85
C GLU A 103 -6.05 -10.74 -20.27
N ARG A 104 -6.63 -9.93 -21.16
CA ARG A 104 -7.55 -8.87 -20.78
C ARG A 104 -8.93 -9.49 -20.56
N ILE A 105 -9.44 -9.37 -19.35
CA ILE A 105 -10.73 -9.91 -18.92
C ILE A 105 -11.67 -8.73 -18.69
N VAL A 106 -12.88 -8.80 -19.21
CA VAL A 106 -13.93 -7.81 -18.96
C VAL A 106 -14.46 -8.02 -17.54
N LEU A 107 -14.34 -6.99 -16.71
CA LEU A 107 -14.79 -6.99 -15.32
C LEU A 107 -16.26 -6.55 -15.21
N ASP A 108 -16.66 -5.62 -16.08
CA ASP A 108 -18.03 -5.12 -16.15
C ASP A 108 -18.42 -4.92 -17.62
N ALA A 109 -19.53 -5.55 -17.99
CA ALA A 109 -20.05 -5.51 -19.35
C ALA A 109 -20.67 -4.16 -19.71
N GLU A 110 -21.14 -3.39 -18.72
CA GLU A 110 -21.80 -2.11 -18.93
C GLU A 110 -20.80 -0.96 -19.12
N SER A 111 -19.81 -0.85 -18.23
CA SER A 111 -18.72 0.13 -18.37
C SER A 111 -17.65 -0.25 -19.40
N GLY A 112 -17.52 -1.55 -19.71
CA GLY A 112 -16.42 -2.07 -20.52
C GLY A 112 -15.08 -2.10 -19.75
N ALA A 113 -15.11 -1.93 -18.43
CA ALA A 113 -13.92 -2.01 -17.58
C ALA A 113 -13.25 -3.38 -17.74
N THR A 114 -11.92 -3.38 -17.82
CA THR A 114 -11.14 -4.60 -18.07
C THR A 114 -9.93 -4.68 -17.15
N THR A 115 -9.45 -5.89 -16.92
CA THR A 115 -8.17 -6.12 -16.25
C THR A 115 -7.01 -5.53 -17.06
N LEU A 116 -5.96 -5.12 -16.34
CA LEU A 116 -4.76 -4.57 -16.97
C LEU A 116 -3.70 -5.64 -17.22
N LEU A 117 -3.03 -5.49 -18.36
CA LEU A 117 -1.87 -6.30 -18.74
C LEU A 117 -0.59 -5.66 -18.19
N ALA A 118 0.49 -6.43 -18.17
CA ALA A 118 1.79 -5.94 -17.69
C ALA A 118 2.29 -4.68 -18.44
N LYS A 119 1.99 -4.57 -19.75
CA LYS A 119 2.32 -3.38 -20.55
C LYS A 119 1.55 -2.12 -20.14
N ASP A 120 0.30 -2.30 -19.69
CA ASP A 120 -0.57 -1.19 -19.31
C ASP A 120 -0.08 -0.63 -17.97
N TYR A 121 0.21 -1.52 -17.02
CA TYR A 121 0.88 -1.18 -15.77
C TYR A 121 2.23 -0.51 -15.99
N ALA A 122 3.06 -1.03 -16.91
CA ALA A 122 4.38 -0.46 -17.17
C ALA A 122 4.31 1.00 -17.62
N ALA A 123 3.29 1.38 -18.41
CA ALA A 123 3.05 2.77 -18.78
C ALA A 123 2.61 3.61 -17.57
N LEU A 124 1.61 3.15 -16.82
CA LEU A 124 1.06 3.85 -15.66
C LEU A 124 2.12 4.11 -14.57
N ILE A 125 2.86 3.08 -14.16
CA ILE A 125 3.78 3.21 -13.03
C ILE A 125 5.04 4.02 -13.39
N ARG A 126 5.43 4.03 -14.67
CA ARG A 126 6.52 4.87 -15.16
C ARG A 126 6.17 6.36 -15.03
N ASP A 127 4.92 6.72 -15.31
CA ASP A 127 4.47 8.12 -15.26
C ASP A 127 4.47 8.67 -13.82
N ILE A 128 4.43 7.79 -12.81
CA ILE A 128 4.56 8.14 -11.37
C ILE A 128 5.97 7.88 -10.80
N ASN A 129 7.00 7.83 -11.65
CA ASN A 129 8.41 7.70 -11.30
C ASN A 129 8.81 6.38 -10.59
N VAL A 130 8.09 5.29 -10.86
CA VAL A 130 8.58 3.96 -10.49
C VAL A 130 9.75 3.57 -11.37
N THR A 131 10.79 2.98 -10.78
CA THR A 131 11.97 2.48 -11.49
C THR A 131 12.11 0.96 -11.41
N CYS A 132 11.44 0.30 -10.46
CA CYS A 132 11.55 -1.13 -10.25
C CYS A 132 10.20 -1.76 -9.86
N VAL A 133 9.92 -2.94 -10.39
CA VAL A 133 8.76 -3.77 -10.07
C VAL A 133 9.21 -5.02 -9.32
N ILE A 134 8.52 -5.37 -8.24
CA ILE A 134 8.74 -6.58 -7.44
C ILE A 134 7.50 -7.46 -7.54
N ARG A 135 7.71 -8.71 -7.95
CA ARG A 135 6.67 -9.74 -8.09
C ARG A 135 6.82 -10.83 -7.03
N PHE A 136 5.76 -11.06 -6.26
CA PHE A 136 5.68 -12.13 -5.26
C PHE A 136 4.82 -13.33 -5.69
N ASN A 137 4.04 -13.21 -6.77
CA ASN A 137 3.28 -14.33 -7.32
C ASN A 137 4.07 -15.12 -8.37
N GLU A 138 3.40 -16.06 -9.01
CA GLU A 138 4.01 -17.04 -9.89
C GLU A 138 4.62 -16.38 -11.15
N PHE A 139 5.75 -16.90 -11.62
CA PHE A 139 6.43 -16.38 -12.80
C PHE A 139 5.57 -16.41 -14.07
N THR A 140 4.58 -17.31 -14.11
CA THR A 140 3.66 -17.54 -15.23
C THR A 140 2.50 -16.56 -15.26
N ALA A 141 2.33 -15.70 -14.25
CA ALA A 141 1.23 -14.73 -14.20
C ALA A 141 1.26 -13.73 -15.38
N TYR A 142 2.46 -13.32 -15.81
CA TYR A 142 2.70 -12.50 -17.01
C TYR A 142 4.17 -12.53 -17.42
N ASP A 143 4.48 -12.07 -18.64
CA ASP A 143 5.86 -11.89 -19.11
C ASP A 143 6.47 -10.58 -18.61
N ARG A 144 7.50 -10.69 -17.75
CA ARG A 144 8.24 -9.54 -17.19
C ARG A 144 8.93 -8.67 -18.24
N LYS A 145 9.14 -9.17 -19.46
CA LYS A 145 9.69 -8.38 -20.56
C LYS A 145 8.89 -7.11 -20.85
N ALA A 146 7.58 -7.10 -20.59
CA ALA A 146 6.76 -5.90 -20.74
C ALA A 146 7.29 -4.72 -19.89
N PHE A 147 7.69 -4.98 -18.65
CA PHE A 147 8.28 -3.96 -17.77
C PHE A 147 9.71 -3.62 -18.19
N ILE A 148 10.52 -4.62 -18.54
CA ILE A 148 11.92 -4.42 -18.96
C ILE A 148 11.99 -3.56 -20.22
N HIS A 149 11.17 -3.83 -21.23
CA HIS A 149 11.11 -3.04 -22.46
C HIS A 149 10.61 -1.60 -22.22
N ALA A 150 9.85 -1.38 -21.15
CA ALA A 150 9.44 -0.04 -20.71
C ALA A 150 10.54 0.71 -19.92
N GLY A 151 11.72 0.10 -19.73
CA GLY A 151 12.85 0.68 -19.00
C GLY A 151 12.80 0.46 -17.49
N LEU A 152 11.93 -0.42 -17.01
CA LEU A 152 11.76 -0.70 -15.58
C LEU A 152 12.58 -1.94 -15.18
N ARG A 153 13.27 -1.85 -14.05
CA ARG A 153 13.82 -3.04 -13.39
C ARG A 153 12.67 -3.93 -12.95
N HIS A 154 12.89 -5.23 -12.98
CA HIS A 154 11.88 -6.21 -12.57
C HIS A 154 12.55 -7.30 -11.74
N ILE A 155 12.02 -7.61 -10.57
CA ILE A 155 12.61 -8.58 -9.63
C ILE A 155 11.55 -9.57 -9.18
N ASP A 156 11.86 -10.84 -9.35
CA ASP A 156 11.02 -11.94 -8.87
C ASP A 156 11.48 -12.43 -7.49
N MET A 157 10.51 -12.59 -6.58
CA MET A 157 10.69 -13.16 -5.25
C MET A 157 9.47 -14.03 -4.86
N PRO A 158 9.08 -15.04 -5.66
CA PRO A 158 7.83 -15.74 -5.46
C PRO A 158 7.80 -16.54 -4.17
N PHE A 159 6.63 -16.57 -3.53
CA PHE A 159 6.30 -17.50 -2.45
C PHE A 159 4.80 -17.81 -2.45
N LEU A 160 4.41 -18.89 -1.78
CA LEU A 160 3.07 -19.47 -1.85
C LEU A 160 1.97 -18.48 -1.44
N ASP A 161 0.84 -18.50 -2.16
CA ASP A 161 -0.27 -17.62 -1.83
C ASP A 161 -0.88 -17.95 -0.46
N GLY A 162 -1.26 -16.91 0.29
CA GLY A 162 -1.73 -17.04 1.67
C GLY A 162 -0.68 -17.47 2.70
N SER A 163 0.55 -17.82 2.29
CA SER A 163 1.64 -18.16 3.21
C SER A 163 2.35 -16.91 3.74
N ASN A 164 3.25 -17.13 4.70
CA ASN A 164 4.17 -16.11 5.20
C ASN A 164 5.44 -16.08 4.34
N PRO A 165 6.06 -14.90 4.14
CA PRO A 165 7.39 -14.82 3.55
C PRO A 165 8.43 -15.41 4.52
N SER A 166 9.50 -16.01 3.98
CA SER A 166 10.65 -16.40 4.81
C SER A 166 11.50 -15.19 5.17
N ASP A 167 12.33 -15.32 6.21
CA ASP A 167 13.27 -14.28 6.61
C ASP A 167 14.18 -13.86 5.45
N GLU A 168 14.63 -14.81 4.61
CA GLU A 168 15.48 -14.52 3.44
C GLU A 168 14.76 -13.66 2.39
N ILE A 169 13.46 -13.90 2.18
CA ILE A 169 12.64 -13.11 1.24
C ILE A 169 12.49 -11.69 1.79
N LEU A 170 12.14 -11.53 3.06
CA LEU A 170 12.01 -10.21 3.70
C LEU A 170 13.34 -9.45 3.68
N ASP A 171 14.42 -10.12 4.03
CA ASP A 171 15.78 -9.61 3.97
C ASP A 171 16.15 -9.07 2.59
N LYS A 172 15.90 -9.89 1.56
CA LYS A 172 16.17 -9.53 0.16
C LYS A 172 15.30 -8.36 -0.27
N PHE A 173 14.00 -8.40 0.04
CA PHE A 173 13.05 -7.33 -0.26
C PHE A 173 13.50 -6.01 0.34
N ILE A 174 13.78 -5.98 1.65
CA ILE A 174 14.17 -4.75 2.34
C ILE A 174 15.52 -4.22 1.82
N ARG A 175 16.51 -5.09 1.57
CA ARG A 175 17.80 -4.67 0.97
C ARG A 175 17.63 -4.07 -0.42
N VAL A 176 16.76 -4.63 -1.26
CA VAL A 176 16.41 -4.05 -2.56
C VAL A 176 15.76 -2.69 -2.35
N CYS A 177 14.82 -2.59 -1.42
CA CYS A 177 14.14 -1.34 -1.11
C CYS A 177 15.10 -0.24 -0.66
N GLU A 178 16.04 -0.54 0.22
CA GLU A 178 17.03 0.43 0.72
C GLU A 178 18.01 0.91 -0.36
N ARG A 179 18.27 0.09 -1.38
CA ARG A 179 19.24 0.41 -2.46
C ARG A 179 18.60 1.11 -3.66
N GLU A 180 17.32 0.87 -3.93
CA GLU A 180 16.65 1.48 -5.07
C GLU A 180 16.53 3.01 -4.87
N THR A 181 16.95 3.79 -5.87
CA THR A 181 16.90 5.26 -5.79
C THR A 181 15.52 5.82 -6.14
N GLY A 182 14.76 5.13 -6.97
CA GLY A 182 13.40 5.49 -7.34
C GLY A 182 12.32 4.80 -6.49
N ALA A 183 11.07 5.05 -6.86
CA ALA A 183 9.93 4.34 -6.30
C ALA A 183 9.87 2.90 -6.83
N MET A 184 9.31 1.99 -6.04
CA MET A 184 9.11 0.61 -6.45
C MET A 184 7.64 0.23 -6.38
N ALA A 185 7.22 -0.55 -7.37
CA ALA A 185 5.90 -1.15 -7.42
C ALA A 185 5.95 -2.60 -6.97
N VAL A 186 5.15 -2.95 -5.97
CA VAL A 186 5.17 -4.27 -5.34
C VAL A 186 3.81 -4.92 -5.51
N HIS A 187 3.77 -6.14 -6.03
CA HIS A 187 2.51 -6.86 -6.21
C HIS A 187 2.62 -8.37 -5.93
N CYS A 188 1.44 -8.96 -5.71
CA CYS A 188 1.21 -10.40 -5.75
C CYS A 188 0.05 -10.68 -6.72
N ASN A 189 -1.03 -11.32 -6.27
CA ASN A 189 -2.27 -11.47 -7.04
C ASN A 189 -3.16 -10.23 -6.89
N ALA A 190 -3.66 -9.95 -5.68
CA ALA A 190 -4.49 -8.76 -5.40
C ALA A 190 -3.69 -7.57 -4.84
N GLY A 191 -2.39 -7.73 -4.60
CA GLY A 191 -1.58 -6.68 -3.97
C GLY A 191 -1.89 -6.43 -2.49
N LEU A 192 -2.49 -7.40 -1.78
CA LEU A 192 -2.94 -7.23 -0.38
C LEU A 192 -2.13 -8.03 0.65
N GLY A 193 -2.16 -9.36 0.57
CA GLY A 193 -1.56 -10.23 1.58
C GLY A 193 -0.02 -10.22 1.55
N ARG A 194 0.56 -10.93 0.58
CA ARG A 194 2.03 -11.02 0.39
C ARG A 194 2.68 -9.64 0.27
N THR A 195 2.12 -8.78 -0.59
CA THR A 195 2.55 -7.39 -0.77
C THR A 195 2.51 -6.59 0.53
N GLY A 196 1.37 -6.57 1.21
CA GLY A 196 1.21 -5.81 2.45
C GLY A 196 2.13 -6.30 3.55
N THR A 197 2.35 -7.61 3.64
CA THR A 197 3.23 -8.22 4.66
C THR A 197 4.69 -7.80 4.46
N SER A 198 5.20 -7.86 3.22
CA SER A 198 6.56 -7.43 2.92
C SER A 198 6.75 -5.92 3.11
N ILE A 199 5.80 -5.09 2.69
CA ILE A 199 5.85 -3.64 2.91
C ILE A 199 5.76 -3.30 4.40
N ALA A 200 4.92 -4.00 5.17
CA ALA A 200 4.83 -3.83 6.62
C ALA A 200 6.18 -4.13 7.28
N ALA A 201 6.89 -5.18 6.87
CA ALA A 201 8.23 -5.48 7.36
C ALA A 201 9.23 -4.32 7.09
N PHE A 202 9.15 -3.70 5.91
CA PHE A 202 9.93 -2.50 5.60
C PHE A 202 9.55 -1.31 6.50
N LEU A 203 8.27 -1.07 6.75
CA LEU A 203 7.82 -0.01 7.67
C LEU A 203 8.34 -0.22 9.09
N MET A 204 8.27 -1.45 9.58
CA MET A 204 8.77 -1.83 10.91
C MET A 204 10.28 -1.59 11.02
N LYS A 205 11.06 -2.06 10.04
CA LYS A 205 12.53 -1.90 10.06
C LYS A 205 12.95 -0.44 9.89
N ASN A 206 12.44 0.24 8.86
CA ASN A 206 12.97 1.52 8.41
C ASN A 206 12.33 2.72 9.11
N TYR A 207 11.12 2.56 9.65
CA TYR A 207 10.37 3.65 10.31
C TYR A 207 9.90 3.32 11.73
N ARG A 208 10.31 2.15 12.26
CA ARG A 208 10.05 1.73 13.65
C ARG A 208 8.56 1.69 14.00
N PHE A 209 7.72 1.31 13.04
CA PHE A 209 6.34 0.95 13.31
C PHE A 209 6.31 -0.36 14.12
N SER A 210 5.39 -0.47 15.08
CA SER A 210 5.01 -1.77 15.63
C SER A 210 4.31 -2.62 14.54
N ALA A 211 4.15 -3.92 14.78
CA ALA A 211 3.41 -4.77 13.85
C ALA A 211 1.95 -4.29 13.67
N THR A 212 1.26 -3.92 14.75
CA THR A 212 -0.12 -3.43 14.68
C THR A 212 -0.21 -2.08 13.99
N GLU A 213 0.75 -1.18 14.23
CA GLU A 213 0.84 0.11 13.56
C GLU A 213 1.09 -0.06 12.05
N ALA A 214 2.00 -0.96 11.66
CA ALA A 214 2.31 -1.22 10.26
C ALA A 214 1.11 -1.83 9.52
N ILE A 215 0.42 -2.79 10.13
CA ILE A 215 -0.83 -3.37 9.59
C ILE A 215 -1.89 -2.28 9.43
N ALA A 216 -2.10 -1.46 10.47
CA ALA A 216 -3.07 -0.37 10.43
C ALA A 216 -2.75 0.65 9.34
N TRP A 217 -1.49 1.08 9.21
CA TRP A 217 -1.05 2.01 8.17
C TRP A 217 -1.26 1.45 6.77
N CYS A 218 -0.85 0.21 6.52
CA CYS A 218 -1.06 -0.45 5.23
C CYS A 218 -2.55 -0.53 4.89
N ARG A 219 -3.43 -0.80 5.86
CA ARG A 219 -4.90 -0.85 5.64
C ARG A 219 -5.54 0.52 5.44
N ILE A 220 -5.01 1.56 6.08
CA ILE A 220 -5.44 2.94 5.85
C ILE A 220 -5.07 3.38 4.42
N CYS A 221 -3.89 3.00 3.93
CA CYS A 221 -3.46 3.34 2.57
C CYS A 221 -4.09 2.46 1.49
N ARG A 222 -4.27 1.16 1.79
CA ARG A 222 -4.82 0.14 0.88
C ARG A 222 -5.65 -0.88 1.70
N PRO A 223 -6.98 -0.72 1.75
CA PRO A 223 -7.86 -1.59 2.53
C PRO A 223 -7.68 -3.08 2.22
N GLY A 224 -7.79 -3.92 3.24
CA GLY A 224 -7.65 -5.38 3.11
C GLY A 224 -6.20 -5.90 3.11
N SER A 225 -5.19 -5.03 3.18
CA SER A 225 -3.79 -5.43 3.27
C SER A 225 -3.45 -6.26 4.52
N ILE A 226 -2.52 -7.21 4.36
CA ILE A 226 -2.11 -8.23 5.35
C ILE A 226 -3.28 -9.12 5.78
N VAL A 227 -3.27 -10.38 5.31
CA VAL A 227 -4.45 -11.27 5.38
C VAL A 227 -4.14 -12.56 6.16
N GLY A 228 -5.07 -12.96 7.02
CA GLY A 228 -5.06 -14.26 7.69
C GLY A 228 -3.81 -14.48 8.55
N PRO A 229 -3.12 -15.63 8.41
CA PRO A 229 -1.93 -15.98 9.21
C PRO A 229 -0.77 -14.97 9.13
N GLN A 230 -0.72 -14.16 8.07
CA GLN A 230 0.34 -13.16 7.86
C GLN A 230 0.40 -12.11 8.96
N GLN A 231 -0.74 -11.79 9.59
CA GLN A 231 -0.80 -10.84 10.71
C GLN A 231 0.05 -11.30 11.90
N HIS A 232 0.10 -12.61 12.17
CA HIS A 232 0.84 -13.20 13.28
C HIS A 232 2.33 -13.38 13.00
N SER A 233 2.73 -13.33 11.72
CA SER A 233 4.14 -13.44 11.31
C SER A 233 4.95 -12.18 11.60
N LEU A 234 4.32 -11.00 11.58
CA LEU A 234 4.99 -9.71 11.79
C LEU A 234 5.48 -9.51 13.24
N PRO A 235 4.68 -9.80 14.30
CA PRO A 235 5.14 -9.68 15.68
C PRO A 235 6.19 -10.72 16.08
N SER A 236 6.13 -11.92 15.50
CA SER A 236 6.85 -13.12 15.97
C SER A 236 8.27 -13.24 15.43
N ASN A 237 8.81 -12.16 14.86
CA ASN A 237 10.11 -12.18 14.23
C ASN A 237 11.22 -12.44 15.26
N SER A 238 11.97 -13.51 15.04
CA SER A 238 12.98 -14.07 15.96
C SER A 238 14.00 -13.00 16.41
N PRO A 239 14.69 -13.16 17.56
CA PRO A 239 15.70 -12.20 18.02
C PRO A 239 16.83 -11.92 17.00
N ASN A 240 17.03 -12.80 16.02
CA ASN A 240 17.97 -12.62 14.90
C ASN A 240 17.36 -11.94 13.65
N SER A 241 16.07 -11.60 13.68
CA SER A 241 15.34 -10.99 12.59
C SER A 241 15.93 -9.64 12.23
N ILE A 242 16.01 -9.36 10.93
CA ILE A 242 16.46 -8.07 10.40
C ILE A 242 15.62 -6.89 10.91
N LEU A 243 14.38 -7.11 11.33
CA LEU A 243 13.52 -6.07 11.90
C LEU A 243 14.06 -5.54 13.24
N LEU A 244 14.80 -6.38 13.97
CA LEU A 244 15.39 -6.05 15.27
C LEU A 244 16.86 -5.61 15.16
N ARG A 245 17.48 -5.64 13.96
CA ARG A 245 18.87 -5.22 13.77
C ARG A 245 18.98 -3.69 13.76
N ASP A 246 19.85 -3.15 14.62
CA ASP A 246 20.01 -1.70 14.89
C ASP A 246 20.85 -0.92 13.87
N THR A 247 20.73 -1.23 12.58
CA THR A 247 21.37 -0.41 11.54
C THR A 247 20.35 0.52 10.89
N PRO A 248 20.26 1.80 11.29
CA PRO A 248 19.47 2.79 10.57
C PRO A 248 20.20 3.14 9.27
N THR A 249 19.76 2.57 8.14
CA THR A 249 20.29 2.92 6.81
C THR A 249 19.41 3.91 6.05
N CYS A 250 18.28 4.34 6.62
CA CYS A 250 17.37 5.22 5.90
C CYS A 250 17.92 6.64 5.82
N ARG A 251 18.59 6.97 4.70
CA ARG A 251 18.62 8.35 4.21
C ARG A 251 17.17 8.80 4.14
N LYS A 252 16.82 9.93 4.78
CA LYS A 252 15.50 10.53 4.62
C LYS A 252 15.20 10.60 3.13
N PHE A 253 14.31 9.72 2.64
CA PHE A 253 13.82 9.84 1.28
C PHE A 253 13.17 11.21 1.23
N THR A 254 13.67 12.08 0.35
CA THR A 254 13.07 13.40 0.16
C THR A 254 11.58 13.18 -0.03
N VAL A 255 10.78 13.78 0.87
CA VAL A 255 9.33 13.85 0.74
C VAL A 255 9.04 14.08 -0.73
N TYR A 256 8.23 13.20 -1.33
CA TYR A 256 7.84 13.30 -2.74
C TYR A 256 7.44 14.75 -3.05
N GLN A 257 8.37 15.51 -3.64
CA GLN A 257 8.13 16.89 -4.05
C GLN A 257 7.59 16.81 -5.47
N ARG A 258 6.26 16.91 -5.54
CA ARG A 258 5.45 16.94 -6.76
C ARG A 258 6.12 17.83 -7.83
N ARG A 259 6.67 17.23 -8.89
CA ARG A 259 7.27 18.00 -10.00
C ARG A 259 6.25 18.47 -11.04
N LYS A 260 5.01 17.96 -11.03
CA LYS A 260 3.92 18.43 -11.89
C LYS A 260 2.57 18.32 -11.18
N LYS A 261 1.73 19.35 -11.28
CA LYS A 261 0.30 19.23 -10.95
C LYS A 261 -0.25 18.08 -11.80
N TYR A 262 -0.89 17.11 -11.15
CA TYR A 262 -1.63 16.08 -11.86
C TYR A 262 -2.74 16.81 -12.65
N HIS A 263 -2.63 16.81 -13.97
CA HIS A 263 -3.69 17.26 -14.85
C HIS A 263 -4.41 16.00 -15.31
N ALA A 264 -5.61 15.77 -14.74
CA ALA A 264 -6.49 14.72 -15.23
C ALA A 264 -6.67 14.89 -16.75
N PRO A 265 -6.53 13.82 -17.56
CA PRO A 265 -6.84 13.91 -18.97
C PRO A 265 -8.31 14.30 -19.13
N GLN A 266 -8.58 15.40 -19.86
CA GLN A 266 -9.95 15.82 -20.17
C GLN A 266 -10.67 14.67 -20.90
N ALA A 267 -11.78 14.22 -20.32
CA ALA A 267 -12.67 13.27 -20.98
C ALA A 267 -13.07 13.85 -22.35
N LYS A 268 -12.72 13.16 -23.43
CA LYS A 268 -13.25 13.48 -24.76
C LYS A 268 -14.75 13.21 -24.72
N SER A 269 -15.55 14.27 -24.64
CA SER A 269 -16.99 14.17 -24.83
C SER A 269 -17.25 13.73 -26.27
N ALA A 270 -17.59 12.45 -26.45
CA ALA A 270 -18.15 11.95 -27.70
C ALA A 270 -19.58 12.51 -27.82
N CYS A 271 -19.69 13.75 -28.32
CA CYS A 271 -20.97 14.31 -28.73
C CYS A 271 -21.43 13.56 -29.99
N HIS A 272 -22.22 12.50 -29.79
CA HIS A 272 -22.97 11.83 -30.84
C HIS A 272 -24.08 12.78 -31.30
N LYS A 273 -23.79 13.57 -32.35
CA LYS A 273 -24.83 14.27 -33.11
C LYS A 273 -25.70 13.23 -33.81
N GLN A 274 -26.89 12.99 -33.27
CA GLN A 274 -28.00 12.41 -34.02
C GLN A 274 -28.22 13.25 -35.29
N LYS A 275 -27.89 12.69 -36.45
CA LYS A 275 -28.38 13.20 -37.73
C LYS A 275 -29.84 12.77 -37.87
N ARG A 276 -30.73 13.75 -37.83
CA ARG A 276 -32.08 13.65 -38.41
C ARG A 276 -31.94 13.51 -39.92
N THR A 277 -32.53 12.45 -40.47
CA THR A 277 -33.15 12.37 -41.78
C THR A 277 -34.25 11.32 -41.68
#